data_AF-A0A2K5F6J4-F1
#
_entry.id   AF-A0A2K5F6J4-F1
#
_cell.length_a   1.000
_cell.length_b   1.000
_cell.length_c   1.000
_cell.angle_alpha   90.00
_cell.angle_beta   90.00
_cell.angle_gamma   90.00
#
_symmetry.space_group_name_H-M   'P 1'
#
loop_
_entity.id
_entity.type
_entity.pdbx_description
1 polymer ?
#
loop_
_entity_poly.entity_id
_entity_poly.type
_entity_poly.pdbx_seq_one_letter_code
_entity_poly.pdbx_strand_id
1 'polypeptide(L)'
;MEVDEDPDTLPSQGQGNIICQGHQAGTAVDMGHGPADSEKDTKHLWIMHETELLPVRILEVKQRHQDTIQIKKWVKMLKDWPKYKNTKKLYHRVYKGIPQAVRGQAWSLLLDVGQIKTENPGKYRVMKEKGKSSSRIISRIKLDVNHTLQKHEMFIERFGV
;
A
#
# COMPACT_ATOMS: atom_id res chain seq x y z
N MET A 1 -6.12 -32.62 -69.49
CA MET A 1 -5.25 -33.54 -68.75
C MET A 1 -5.46 -33.23 -67.29
N GLU A 2 -6.50 -33.82 -66.72
CA GLU A 2 -6.59 -35.22 -66.25
C GLU A 2 -5.97 -35.34 -64.85
N VAL A 3 -6.80 -35.45 -63.80
CA VAL A 3 -7.23 -36.67 -63.03
C VAL A 3 -6.02 -37.40 -62.43
N ASP A 4 -5.92 -37.60 -61.11
CA ASP A 4 -6.58 -38.56 -60.20
C ASP A 4 -5.96 -38.32 -58.80
N GLU A 5 -6.41 -38.74 -57.62
CA GLU A 5 -7.59 -39.38 -57.03
C GLU A 5 -7.36 -39.31 -55.49
N ASP A 6 -8.47 -39.47 -54.76
CA ASP A 6 -8.74 -39.46 -53.30
C ASP A 6 -8.07 -40.65 -52.53
N PRO A 7 -8.35 -41.03 -51.23
CA PRO A 7 -9.61 -40.88 -50.46
C PRO A 7 -9.56 -40.66 -48.90
N ASP A 8 -10.65 -40.07 -48.40
CA ASP A 8 -11.46 -40.34 -47.17
C ASP A 8 -10.84 -40.78 -45.83
N THR A 9 -11.30 -40.15 -44.71
CA THR A 9 -12.02 -40.78 -43.56
C THR A 9 -12.12 -39.83 -42.33
N LEU A 10 -13.36 -39.52 -41.88
CA LEU A 10 -13.76 -38.78 -40.65
C LEU A 10 -13.66 -39.66 -39.37
N PRO A 11 -14.13 -39.30 -38.15
CA PRO A 11 -14.21 -38.04 -37.36
C PRO A 11 -13.61 -38.22 -35.91
N SER A 12 -13.48 -37.17 -35.07
CA SER A 12 -13.53 -37.35 -33.58
C SER A 12 -13.55 -36.05 -32.75
N GLN A 13 -14.68 -35.88 -32.05
CA GLN A 13 -14.90 -35.39 -30.67
C GLN A 13 -14.38 -34.01 -30.21
N GLY A 14 -15.36 -33.11 -30.02
CA GLY A 14 -15.26 -31.93 -29.18
C GLY A 14 -15.22 -32.26 -27.68
N GLN A 15 -14.52 -31.40 -26.94
CA GLN A 15 -14.53 -31.32 -25.49
C GLN A 15 -15.81 -30.59 -25.03
N GLY A 16 -16.51 -31.14 -24.03
CA GLY A 16 -17.67 -30.50 -23.41
C GLY A 16 -18.32 -31.39 -22.34
N ASN A 17 -18.09 -31.03 -21.08
CA ASN A 17 -18.38 -31.77 -19.84
C ASN A 17 -19.81 -32.31 -19.67
N ILE A 18 -19.90 -33.51 -19.10
CA ILE A 18 -21.12 -34.14 -18.56
C ILE A 18 -21.23 -33.83 -17.06
N ILE A 19 -22.44 -33.49 -16.62
CA ILE A 19 -22.90 -33.26 -15.24
C ILE A 19 -23.14 -34.60 -14.55
N CYS A 20 -22.85 -34.73 -13.24
CA CYS A 20 -23.61 -35.60 -12.31
C CYS A 20 -23.48 -35.13 -10.85
N GLN A 21 -24.64 -34.98 -10.20
CA GLN A 21 -24.84 -34.66 -8.77
C GLN A 21 -24.56 -35.86 -7.85
N GLY A 22 -24.30 -35.61 -6.56
CA GLY A 22 -24.39 -36.58 -5.48
C GLY A 22 -24.54 -35.89 -4.12
N HIS A 23 -25.58 -36.25 -3.37
CA HIS A 23 -26.02 -35.69 -2.09
C HIS A 23 -25.94 -36.78 -0.98
N GLN A 24 -25.77 -36.33 0.28
CA GLN A 24 -26.16 -36.92 1.59
C GLN A 24 -25.04 -37.34 2.60
N ALA A 25 -24.99 -36.53 3.67
CA ALA A 25 -25.07 -36.82 5.12
C ALA A 25 -24.07 -37.74 5.85
N GLY A 26 -23.44 -37.16 6.90
CA GLY A 26 -22.81 -37.83 8.04
C GLY A 26 -22.38 -36.81 9.10
N THR A 27 -22.77 -37.04 10.35
CA THR A 27 -22.96 -36.10 11.48
C THR A 27 -21.72 -35.86 12.36
N ALA A 28 -21.66 -34.65 12.98
CA ALA A 28 -21.06 -34.25 14.27
C ALA A 28 -19.60 -34.61 14.63
N VAL A 29 -18.79 -33.61 15.00
CA VAL A 29 -18.50 -33.24 16.40
C VAL A 29 -17.97 -31.79 16.43
N ASP A 30 -18.65 -30.96 17.21
CA ASP A 30 -18.21 -29.64 17.69
C ASP A 30 -16.98 -29.79 18.60
N MET A 31 -15.88 -29.13 18.26
CA MET A 31 -14.86 -28.71 19.21
C MET A 31 -14.42 -27.31 18.81
N GLY A 32 -15.06 -26.32 19.45
CA GLY A 32 -14.82 -24.90 19.24
C GLY A 32 -13.34 -24.52 19.17
N HIS A 33 -12.94 -24.00 18.01
CA HIS A 33 -11.87 -23.04 17.93
C HIS A 33 -12.53 -21.69 17.69
N GLY A 34 -12.57 -20.86 18.74
CA GLY A 34 -12.90 -19.44 18.57
C GLY A 34 -11.99 -18.83 17.50
N PRO A 35 -12.42 -17.75 16.82
CA PRO A 35 -11.53 -17.05 15.91
C PRO A 35 -10.38 -16.54 16.76
N ALA A 36 -9.23 -17.20 16.67
CA ALA A 36 -7.97 -16.55 16.95
C ALA A 36 -7.85 -15.50 15.86
N ASP A 37 -8.42 -14.32 16.15
CA ASP A 37 -8.10 -13.10 15.46
C ASP A 37 -6.59 -13.02 15.48
N SER A 38 -5.98 -13.43 14.36
CA SER A 38 -4.60 -13.13 14.07
C SER A 38 -4.59 -11.63 13.80
N GLU A 39 -4.67 -10.86 14.87
CA GLU A 39 -4.45 -9.43 14.88
C GLU A 39 -3.00 -9.26 14.46
N LYS A 40 -2.81 -9.11 13.15
CA LYS A 40 -1.50 -8.90 12.53
C LYS A 40 -1.01 -7.58 13.06
N ASP A 41 -0.20 -7.66 14.11
CA ASP A 41 0.34 -6.51 14.83
C ASP A 41 1.24 -5.71 13.91
N THR A 42 0.61 -4.72 13.30
CA THR A 42 1.19 -3.91 12.26
C THR A 42 2.04 -2.83 12.93
N LYS A 43 3.26 -3.22 13.33
CA LYS A 43 4.16 -2.28 14.00
C LYS A 43 4.49 -1.11 13.08
N HIS A 44 4.60 0.04 13.72
CA HIS A 44 4.82 1.37 13.17
C HIS A 44 5.52 1.36 11.80
N LEU A 45 4.86 1.94 10.80
CA LEU A 45 5.21 1.95 9.36
C LEU A 45 4.59 0.82 8.53
N TRP A 46 3.66 0.04 9.08
CA TRP A 46 2.81 -0.83 8.25
C TRP A 46 3.58 -1.90 7.48
N ILE A 47 4.70 -2.32 8.08
CA ILE A 47 5.58 -3.39 7.61
C ILE A 47 5.18 -4.66 8.36
N MET A 48 4.80 -5.70 7.63
CA MET A 48 4.48 -7.00 8.22
C MET A 48 5.75 -7.64 8.79
N HIS A 49 5.75 -7.90 10.10
CA HIS A 49 6.78 -8.70 10.76
C HIS A 49 6.23 -10.11 11.03
N GLU A 50 6.98 -11.15 10.65
CA GLU A 50 6.63 -12.56 10.88
C GLU A 50 6.94 -13.05 12.30
N THR A 51 7.53 -12.21 13.15
CA THR A 51 7.95 -12.62 14.50
C THR A 51 6.81 -12.41 15.51
N GLU A 52 6.26 -13.51 16.02
CA GLU A 52 5.41 -13.48 17.21
C GLU A 52 6.17 -12.79 18.35
N LEU A 53 5.68 -11.64 18.81
CA LEU A 53 6.28 -10.92 19.92
C LEU A 53 5.26 -10.68 21.03
N LEU A 54 5.77 -10.92 22.24
CA LEU A 54 5.13 -10.92 23.55
C LEU A 54 4.14 -9.75 23.82
N PRO A 55 3.14 -9.99 24.70
CA PRO A 55 2.07 -9.05 25.00
C PRO A 55 2.58 -7.65 25.40
N VAL A 56 1.90 -6.65 24.84
CA VAL A 56 2.04 -5.19 25.03
C VAL A 56 2.48 -4.83 26.44
N ARG A 57 3.74 -4.37 26.57
CA ARG A 57 4.35 -3.94 27.83
C ARG A 57 3.97 -2.48 28.12
N ILE A 58 3.74 -2.14 29.40
CA ILE A 58 3.44 -0.81 30.01
C ILE A 58 4.19 0.40 29.39
N LEU A 59 5.35 0.17 28.77
CA LEU A 59 6.11 1.15 28.00
C LEU A 59 5.27 1.85 26.90
N GLU A 60 4.30 1.13 26.30
CA GLU A 60 3.49 1.65 25.19
C GLU A 60 2.52 2.76 25.61
N VAL A 61 1.96 2.70 26.82
CA VAL A 61 1.02 3.75 27.30
C VAL A 61 1.77 5.06 27.54
N LYS A 62 2.97 4.99 28.12
CA LYS A 62 3.86 6.16 28.30
C LYS A 62 4.26 6.74 26.95
N GLN A 63 4.54 5.90 25.96
CA GLN A 63 4.87 6.33 24.60
C GLN A 63 3.69 7.07 23.94
N ARG A 64 2.48 6.51 23.98
CA ARG A 64 1.26 7.13 23.41
C ARG A 64 0.98 8.52 23.99
N HIS A 65 1.22 8.70 25.30
CA HIS A 65 1.06 10.00 25.94
C HIS A 65 2.10 11.02 25.44
N GLN A 66 3.36 10.62 25.32
CA GLN A 66 4.43 11.47 24.77
C GLN A 66 4.15 11.85 23.32
N ASP A 67 3.68 10.90 22.50
CA ASP A 67 3.30 11.13 21.10
C ASP A 67 2.18 12.17 21.01
N THR A 68 1.17 12.05 21.87
CA THR A 68 0.07 13.03 21.94
C THR A 68 0.58 14.44 22.27
N ILE A 69 1.52 14.55 23.21
CA ILE A 69 2.14 15.83 23.56
C ILE A 69 2.95 16.39 22.38
N GLN A 70 3.71 15.55 21.68
CA GLN A 70 4.52 15.96 20.53
C GLN A 70 3.61 16.41 19.38
N ILE A 71 2.55 15.66 19.08
CA ILE A 71 1.54 16.01 18.08
C ILE A 71 0.91 17.37 18.40
N LYS A 72 0.45 17.62 19.63
CA LYS A 72 -0.11 18.92 20.02
C LYS A 72 0.85 20.09 19.77
N LYS A 73 2.14 19.91 20.06
CA LYS A 73 3.18 20.92 19.80
C LYS A 73 3.35 21.17 18.29
N TRP A 74 3.34 20.11 17.48
CA TRP A 74 3.42 20.21 16.03
C TRP A 74 2.18 20.87 15.43
N VAL A 75 0.98 20.48 15.85
CA VAL A 75 -0.28 21.10 15.40
C VAL A 75 -0.27 22.60 15.67
N LYS A 76 0.21 23.04 16.85
CA LYS A 76 0.39 24.47 17.14
C LYS A 76 1.35 25.16 16.17
N MET A 77 2.47 24.51 15.84
CA MET A 77 3.45 25.09 14.92
C MET A 77 2.96 25.14 13.47
N LEU A 78 2.17 24.15 13.04
CA LEU A 78 1.61 24.09 11.70
C LEU A 78 0.52 25.14 11.47
N LYS A 79 -0.28 25.47 12.51
CA LYS A 79 -1.28 26.55 12.44
C LYS A 79 -0.65 27.91 12.18
N ASP A 80 0.43 28.23 12.89
CA ASP A 80 1.16 29.50 12.75
C ASP A 80 2.46 29.32 11.97
N TRP A 81 2.42 28.60 10.84
CA TRP A 81 3.62 28.24 10.08
C TRP A 81 4.57 29.42 9.77
N PRO A 82 4.09 30.60 9.32
CA PRO A 82 4.98 31.73 9.01
C PRO A 82 5.83 32.19 10.20
N LYS A 83 5.33 32.05 11.43
CA LYS A 83 6.07 32.39 12.65
C LYS A 83 7.22 31.43 12.94
N TYR A 84 7.08 30.17 12.52
CA TYR A 84 8.05 29.12 12.82
C TYR A 84 8.97 28.78 11.65
N LYS A 85 8.60 29.16 10.42
CA LYS A 85 9.43 29.03 9.22
C LYS A 85 10.80 29.68 9.49
N ASN A 86 11.87 28.97 9.16
CA ASN A 86 13.27 29.39 9.35
C ASN A 86 13.75 29.59 10.80
N THR A 87 13.00 29.16 11.81
CA THR A 87 13.44 29.28 13.22
C THR A 87 14.30 28.07 13.65
N LYS A 88 15.32 28.30 14.49
CA LYS A 88 16.11 27.22 15.14
C LYS A 88 15.23 26.18 15.85
N LYS A 89 14.09 26.62 16.39
CA LYS A 89 13.10 25.77 17.06
C LYS A 89 12.46 24.75 16.12
N LEU A 90 12.21 25.12 14.87
CA LEU A 90 11.70 24.20 13.85
C LEU A 90 12.75 23.14 13.53
N TYR A 91 13.99 23.55 13.21
CA TYR A 91 15.08 22.62 12.91
C TYR A 91 15.28 21.58 14.02
N HIS A 92 15.39 22.03 15.28
CA HIS A 92 15.54 21.14 16.43
C HIS A 92 14.41 20.10 16.55
N ARG A 93 13.19 20.47 16.18
CA ARG A 93 12.04 19.56 16.23
C ARG A 93 12.01 18.60 15.07
N VAL A 94 12.42 19.04 13.89
CA VAL A 94 12.58 18.16 12.72
C VAL A 94 13.64 17.10 13.02
N TYR A 95 14.79 17.48 13.60
CA TYR A 95 15.84 16.53 14.00
C TYR A 95 15.39 15.52 15.06
N LYS A 96 14.54 15.95 16.01
CA LYS A 96 13.90 15.03 16.96
C LYS A 96 12.88 14.08 16.35
N GLY A 97 12.42 14.36 15.14
CA GLY A 97 11.42 13.57 14.43
C GLY A 97 10.06 14.24 14.36
N ILE A 98 9.42 14.05 13.21
CA ILE A 98 8.07 14.50 12.93
C ILE A 98 7.10 13.35 13.23
N PRO A 99 6.10 13.53 14.12
CA PRO A 99 5.10 12.50 14.42
C PRO A 99 4.37 12.06 13.15
N GLN A 100 4.05 10.77 13.08
CA GLN A 100 3.39 10.17 11.91
C GLN A 100 2.13 10.94 11.49
N ALA A 101 1.27 11.27 12.45
CA ALA A 101 -0.03 11.91 12.21
C ALA A 101 0.04 13.28 11.50
N VAL A 102 1.14 14.02 11.65
CA VAL A 102 1.31 15.35 11.05
C VAL A 102 2.37 15.36 9.94
N ARG A 103 2.99 14.20 9.65
CA ARG A 103 4.17 14.13 8.78
C ARG A 103 3.90 14.64 7.38
N GLY A 104 2.78 14.23 6.77
CA GLY A 104 2.41 14.68 5.43
C GLY A 104 2.28 16.20 5.32
N GLN A 105 1.56 16.82 6.26
CA GLN A 105 1.40 18.29 6.28
C GLN A 105 2.73 19.00 6.54
N ALA A 106 3.52 18.52 7.50
CA ALA A 106 4.81 19.11 7.84
C ALA A 106 5.79 19.05 6.66
N TRP A 107 5.90 17.90 5.98
CA TRP A 107 6.74 17.75 4.79
C TRP A 107 6.28 18.64 3.64
N SER A 108 4.96 18.74 3.42
CA SER A 108 4.40 19.62 2.40
C SER A 108 4.77 21.08 2.60
N LEU A 109 4.87 21.53 3.86
CA LEU A 109 5.27 22.90 4.20
C LEU A 109 6.79 23.10 4.18
N LEU A 110 7.57 22.10 4.63
CA LEU A 110 9.04 22.15 4.60
C LEU A 110 9.59 22.20 3.17
N LEU A 111 8.94 21.50 2.25
CA LEU A 111 9.33 21.43 0.84
C LEU A 111 8.61 22.48 -0.02
N ASP A 112 7.88 23.41 0.59
CA ASP A 112 7.09 24.46 -0.07
C ASP A 112 6.22 23.92 -1.24
N VAL A 113 5.67 22.71 -1.07
CA VAL A 113 4.88 22.00 -2.11
C VAL A 113 3.66 22.80 -2.54
N GLY A 114 3.04 23.52 -1.60
CA GLY A 114 1.90 24.40 -1.89
C GLY A 114 2.27 25.50 -2.88
N GLN A 115 3.41 26.15 -2.69
CA GLN A 115 3.92 27.19 -3.58
C GLN A 115 4.19 26.61 -4.98
N ILE A 116 4.93 25.50 -5.06
CA ILE A 116 5.27 24.85 -6.34
C ILE A 116 4.01 24.45 -7.12
N LYS A 117 2.97 23.95 -6.42
CA LYS A 117 1.69 23.59 -7.04
C LYS A 117 0.94 24.81 -7.59
N THR A 118 0.95 25.92 -6.86
CA THR A 118 0.32 27.18 -7.30
C THR A 118 1.05 27.79 -8.49
N GLU A 119 2.38 27.73 -8.52
CA GLU A 119 3.21 28.21 -9.64
C GLU A 119 3.10 27.33 -10.89
N ASN A 120 2.73 26.05 -10.75
CA ASN A 120 2.69 25.07 -11.84
C ASN A 120 1.31 24.35 -11.94
N PRO A 121 0.21 25.10 -12.15
CA PRO A 121 -1.12 24.50 -12.19
C PRO A 121 -1.24 23.50 -13.35
N GLY A 122 -1.73 22.30 -13.07
CA GLY A 122 -1.97 21.26 -14.08
C GLY A 122 -0.72 20.59 -14.67
N LYS A 123 0.49 21.09 -14.39
CA LYS A 123 1.74 20.56 -14.95
C LYS A 123 1.96 19.09 -14.63
N TYR A 124 1.67 18.66 -13.40
CA TYR A 124 1.75 17.25 -13.00
C TYR A 124 0.89 16.34 -13.88
N ARG A 125 -0.36 16.75 -14.18
CA ARG A 125 -1.28 15.97 -15.01
C ARG A 125 -0.74 15.82 -16.43
N VAL A 126 -0.28 16.92 -17.03
CA VAL A 126 0.32 16.90 -18.38
C VAL A 126 1.57 16.00 -18.42
N MET A 127 2.46 16.12 -17.44
CA MET A 127 3.66 15.30 -17.36
C MET A 127 3.35 13.82 -17.12
N LYS A 128 2.32 13.51 -16.32
CA LYS A 128 1.85 12.15 -16.07
C LYS A 128 1.36 11.48 -17.36
N GLU A 129 0.52 12.17 -18.14
CA GLU A 129 0.00 11.63 -19.40
C GLU A 129 1.11 11.50 -20.46
N LYS A 130 2.00 12.49 -20.58
CA LYS A 130 3.19 12.37 -21.43
C LYS A 130 4.08 11.19 -21.02
N GLY A 131 4.29 11.02 -19.71
CA GLY A 131 5.01 9.89 -19.15
C GLY A 131 4.41 8.57 -19.64
N LYS A 132 3.10 8.37 -19.45
CA LYS A 132 2.38 7.15 -19.85
C LYS A 132 2.47 6.86 -21.34
N SER A 133 2.37 7.87 -22.20
CA SER A 133 2.30 7.66 -23.65
C SER A 133 3.66 7.47 -24.32
N SER A 134 4.73 8.10 -23.79
CA SER A 134 6.01 8.17 -24.50
C SER A 134 7.25 7.71 -23.72
N SER A 135 7.12 7.32 -22.45
CA SER A 135 8.30 6.98 -21.64
C SER A 135 8.82 5.58 -21.94
N ARG A 136 10.11 5.52 -22.36
CA ARG A 136 10.84 4.28 -22.64
C ARG A 136 11.15 3.46 -21.39
N ILE A 137 11.08 4.07 -20.20
CA ILE A 137 11.48 3.44 -18.93
C ILE A 137 10.30 2.89 -18.11
N ILE A 138 9.06 2.99 -18.61
CA ILE A 138 7.87 2.52 -17.88
C ILE A 138 7.95 1.03 -17.55
N SER A 139 8.37 0.19 -18.50
CA SER A 139 8.51 -1.25 -18.28
C SER A 139 9.49 -1.56 -17.14
N ARG A 140 10.59 -0.80 -17.07
CA ARG A 140 11.58 -0.94 -15.99
C ARG A 140 11.03 -0.51 -14.64
N ILE A 141 10.37 0.65 -14.57
CA ILE A 141 9.72 1.12 -13.34
C ILE A 141 8.70 0.09 -12.84
N LYS A 142 7.87 -0.47 -13.74
CA LYS A 142 6.89 -1.51 -13.38
C LYS A 142 7.56 -2.75 -12.80
N LEU A 143 8.67 -3.19 -13.40
CA LEU A 143 9.43 -4.32 -12.89
C LEU A 143 9.97 -4.03 -11.49
N ASP A 144 10.60 -2.87 -11.29
CA ASP A 144 11.20 -2.49 -10.00
C ASP A 144 10.12 -2.30 -8.90
N VAL A 145 8.95 -1.75 -9.25
CA VAL A 145 7.80 -1.63 -8.33
C VAL A 145 7.32 -2.99 -7.85
N ASN A 146 7.29 -4.03 -8.71
CA ASN A 146 6.89 -5.38 -8.30
C ASN A 146 7.82 -5.99 -7.25
N HIS A 147 9.05 -5.49 -7.12
CA HIS A 147 10.06 -5.98 -6.18
C HIS A 147 10.30 -5.04 -4.98
N THR A 148 9.60 -3.90 -4.91
CA THR A 148 9.79 -2.90 -3.86
C THR A 148 8.65 -2.96 -2.85
N LEU A 149 8.97 -2.93 -1.55
CA LEU A 149 8.00 -2.86 -0.44
C LEU A 149 6.95 -4.01 -0.42
N GLN A 150 7.31 -5.20 -0.90
CA GLN A 150 6.42 -6.36 -1.00
C GLN A 150 5.77 -6.81 0.33
N LYS A 151 6.41 -6.50 1.48
CA LYS A 151 5.88 -6.82 2.82
C LYS A 151 5.18 -5.65 3.51
N HIS A 152 5.02 -4.52 2.82
CA HIS A 152 4.41 -3.32 3.38
C HIS A 152 2.93 -3.28 2.99
N GLU A 153 2.02 -3.24 3.96
CA GLU A 153 0.61 -3.57 3.71
C GLU A 153 -0.13 -2.59 2.78
N MET A 154 0.29 -1.32 2.65
CA MET A 154 -0.25 -0.39 1.64
C MET A 154 0.16 -0.75 0.19
N PHE A 155 1.20 -1.57 0.02
CA PHE A 155 1.81 -1.89 -1.28
C PHE A 155 1.82 -3.40 -1.57
N ILE A 156 1.21 -4.21 -0.69
CA ILE A 156 1.04 -5.66 -0.93
C ILE A 156 0.13 -5.88 -2.15
N GLU A 157 -0.91 -5.05 -2.29
CA GLU A 157 -1.80 -5.11 -3.45
C GLU A 157 -1.21 -4.30 -4.61
N ARG A 158 -1.23 -4.89 -5.82
CA ARG A 158 -0.66 -4.31 -7.06
C ARG A 158 -1.14 -2.89 -7.39
N PHE A 159 -2.23 -2.45 -6.78
CA PHE A 159 -2.85 -1.13 -6.97
C PHE A 159 -3.46 -0.59 -5.66
N GLY A 160 -2.84 -0.86 -4.50
CA GLY A 160 -3.35 -0.43 -3.18
C GLY A 160 -4.04 0.94 -3.23
N VAL A 161 -5.31 0.96 -2.79
CA VAL A 161 -6.34 2.02 -2.78
C VAL A 161 -6.03 3.33 -3.52
#